data_AF-A0A2M9KZK3-F1
#
_entry.id   AF-A0A2M9KZK3-F1
#
_cell.length_a   1.000
_cell.length_b   1.000
_cell.length_c   1.000
_cell.angle_alpha   90.00
_cell.angle_beta   90.00
_cell.angle_gamma   90.00
#
_symmetry.space_group_name_H-M   'P 1'
#
loop_
_entity.id
_entity.type
_entity.pdbx_description
1 polymer ?
#
loop_
_entity_poly.entity_id
_entity_poly.type
_entity_poly.pdbx_seq_one_letter_code
_entity_poly.pdbx_strand_id
1 'polypeptide(L)'
;MSSGEDSGERNPFAPPPPGAPDQPWSPRVPQPPASGGRPDGPPDGERPQPPQWGPRPEPGPQGPRLDLSDPAHRAARNALLSGFAALLTALFSLFWISFPLALLAVWYAVTVLRAPAEPVTDPFAPRPVRPQVPAALSALLTGGLALVMSLGAFTLQFAYHDYLDCVNSAITKEGVHSCGNDVPTWVTTLYEGPAE
;
A
#
# COMPACT_ATOMS: atom_id res chain seq x y z
N MET A 1 18.18 54.71 -1.51
CA MET A 1 16.98 53.85 -1.43
C MET A 1 17.25 52.66 -2.33
N SER A 2 17.53 51.49 -1.76
CA SER A 2 17.82 50.27 -2.53
C SER A 2 16.49 49.54 -2.71
N SER A 3 15.90 49.66 -3.90
CA SER A 3 14.68 48.97 -4.28
C SER A 3 14.91 47.45 -4.21
N GLY A 4 14.09 46.77 -3.42
CA GLY A 4 14.15 45.33 -3.25
C GLY A 4 13.31 44.63 -4.31
N GLU A 5 13.94 44.10 -5.35
CA GLU A 5 13.30 43.33 -6.43
C GLU A 5 14.32 42.34 -7.04
N ASP A 6 14.86 41.42 -6.25
CA ASP A 6 15.71 40.33 -6.79
C ASP A 6 15.73 39.06 -5.90
N SER A 7 14.70 38.88 -5.05
CA SER A 7 14.59 37.70 -4.18
C SER A 7 13.74 36.59 -4.80
N GLY A 8 12.94 36.90 -5.84
CA GLY A 8 12.10 35.94 -6.56
C GLY A 8 12.90 34.97 -7.42
N GLU A 9 13.86 35.47 -8.20
CA GLU A 9 14.69 34.70 -9.14
C GLU A 9 15.58 33.65 -8.46
N ARG A 10 15.94 33.87 -7.20
CA ARG A 10 16.72 32.94 -6.37
C ARG A 10 15.86 32.00 -5.52
N ASN A 11 14.54 32.18 -5.51
CA ASN A 11 13.65 31.32 -4.75
C ASN A 11 13.30 30.06 -5.58
N PRO A 12 13.76 28.86 -5.17
CA PRO A 12 13.52 27.62 -5.91
C PRO A 12 12.05 27.22 -6.00
N PHE A 13 11.16 27.88 -5.24
CA PHE A 13 9.72 27.66 -5.18
C PHE A 13 8.87 28.82 -5.73
N ALA A 14 9.47 29.82 -6.39
CA ALA A 14 8.70 30.93 -6.96
C ALA A 14 7.79 30.47 -8.12
N PRO A 15 6.55 31.02 -8.21
CA PRO A 15 5.67 30.76 -9.35
C PRO A 15 6.31 31.19 -10.67
N PRO A 16 5.93 30.58 -11.81
CA PRO A 16 6.49 30.92 -13.11
C PRO A 16 6.26 32.40 -13.45
N PRO A 17 7.23 33.05 -14.13
CA PRO A 17 7.07 34.44 -14.52
C PRO A 17 5.88 34.59 -15.49
N PRO A 18 5.15 35.72 -15.43
CA PRO A 18 3.99 35.94 -16.28
C PRO A 18 4.38 35.91 -17.76
N GLY A 19 3.72 35.06 -18.54
CA GLY A 19 3.97 34.86 -19.98
C GLY A 19 4.77 33.61 -20.35
N ALA A 20 5.21 32.81 -19.36
CA ALA A 20 5.77 31.49 -19.63
C ALA A 20 4.70 30.50 -20.10
N PRO A 21 5.02 29.56 -21.02
CA PRO A 21 4.10 28.47 -21.37
C PRO A 21 3.80 27.59 -20.16
N ASP A 22 2.60 27.03 -20.09
CA ASP A 22 2.19 26.14 -19.01
C ASP A 22 3.05 24.87 -18.97
N GLN A 23 3.73 24.64 -17.85
CA GLN A 23 4.57 23.46 -17.61
C GLN A 23 4.29 22.91 -16.21
N PRO A 24 4.41 21.58 -16.01
CA PRO A 24 4.35 21.00 -14.68
C PRO A 24 5.44 21.61 -13.78
N TRP A 25 5.07 21.96 -12.55
CA TRP A 25 5.96 22.66 -11.61
C TRP A 25 7.25 21.86 -11.34
N SER A 26 8.41 22.51 -11.46
CA SER A 26 9.72 21.95 -11.12
C SER A 26 10.57 22.94 -10.31
N PRO A 27 11.35 22.49 -9.30
CA PRO A 27 12.23 23.36 -8.52
C PRO A 27 13.34 23.96 -9.39
N ARG A 28 13.56 25.28 -9.30
CA ARG A 28 14.66 25.96 -10.03
C ARG A 28 15.99 25.69 -9.31
N VAL A 29 16.95 25.09 -10.00
CA VAL A 29 18.32 24.92 -9.49
C VAL A 29 19.16 26.12 -9.92
N PRO A 30 19.97 26.76 -9.04
CA PRO A 30 20.83 27.87 -9.44
C PRO A 30 21.86 27.43 -10.49
N GLN A 31 21.81 28.04 -11.68
CA GLN A 31 22.82 27.83 -12.71
C GLN A 31 24.14 28.50 -12.28
N PRO A 32 25.29 27.80 -12.28
CA PRO A 32 26.58 28.46 -12.10
C PRO A 32 26.84 29.46 -13.24
N PRO A 33 27.54 30.59 -12.99
CA PRO A 33 27.78 31.59 -14.02
C PRO A 33 28.58 30.99 -15.19
N ALA A 34 28.04 31.13 -16.40
CA ALA A 34 28.63 30.60 -17.62
C ALA A 34 29.96 31.30 -17.94
N SER A 35 31.07 30.59 -17.81
CA SER A 35 32.34 30.99 -18.39
C SER A 35 32.36 30.60 -19.88
N GLY A 36 32.17 31.59 -20.75
CA GLY A 36 32.79 31.68 -22.07
C GLY A 36 32.41 30.66 -23.17
N GLY A 37 31.43 31.03 -23.99
CA GLY A 37 31.43 30.99 -25.47
C GLY A 37 31.68 29.68 -26.24
N ARG A 38 30.64 29.22 -26.98
CA ARG A 38 30.68 28.97 -28.45
C ARG A 38 29.25 28.71 -28.98
N PRO A 39 28.89 29.14 -30.22
CA PRO A 39 27.56 28.92 -30.79
C PRO A 39 27.46 27.59 -31.56
N ASP A 40 26.21 27.12 -31.69
CA ASP A 40 25.67 26.12 -32.62
C ASP A 40 25.73 24.63 -32.22
N GLY A 41 24.64 24.18 -31.58
CA GLY A 41 24.24 22.77 -31.42
C GLY A 41 22.83 22.66 -30.80
N PRO A 42 21.96 21.71 -31.20
CA PRO A 42 20.63 21.54 -30.60
C PRO A 42 20.75 21.13 -29.12
N PRO A 43 19.88 21.60 -28.20
CA PRO A 43 20.02 21.29 -26.78
C PRO A 43 19.50 19.87 -26.51
N ASP A 44 20.41 18.92 -26.44
CA ASP A 44 20.15 17.64 -25.80
C ASP A 44 19.86 17.88 -24.30
N GLY A 45 18.83 17.23 -23.78
CA GLY A 45 18.32 17.43 -22.42
C GLY A 45 19.34 17.02 -21.35
N GLU A 46 20.12 17.99 -20.88
CA GLU A 46 21.13 17.83 -19.85
C GLU A 46 20.47 17.45 -18.50
N ARG A 47 20.62 16.19 -18.08
CA ARG A 47 20.17 15.75 -16.76
C ARG A 47 21.01 16.45 -15.67
N PRO A 48 20.41 16.96 -14.57
CA PRO A 48 21.16 17.65 -13.53
C PRO A 48 22.17 16.72 -12.84
N GLN A 49 23.44 17.12 -12.77
CA GLN A 49 24.45 16.47 -11.94
C GLN A 49 24.22 16.84 -10.47
N PRO A 50 24.23 15.88 -9.52
CA PRO A 50 24.05 16.18 -8.11
C PRO A 50 25.24 16.98 -7.52
N PRO A 51 25.01 17.78 -6.45
CA PRO A 51 26.00 18.71 -5.91
C PRO A 51 27.23 18.01 -5.29
N GLN A 52 28.39 18.61 -5.55
CA GLN A 52 29.74 18.13 -5.22
C GLN A 52 30.21 18.46 -3.79
N TRP A 53 29.67 17.81 -2.76
CA TRP A 53 30.29 17.84 -1.42
C TRP A 53 31.07 16.55 -1.16
N GLY A 54 32.38 16.56 -1.44
CA GLY A 54 33.33 15.45 -1.15
C GLY A 54 34.23 15.06 -2.33
N PRO A 55 35.33 14.31 -2.10
CA PRO A 55 36.13 13.71 -3.18
C PRO A 55 35.21 12.93 -4.12
N ARG A 56 35.26 13.24 -5.42
CA ARG A 56 34.42 12.64 -6.45
C ARG A 56 34.56 11.12 -6.35
N PRO A 57 33.51 10.36 -5.97
CA PRO A 57 33.50 8.94 -6.22
C PRO A 57 33.67 8.81 -7.74
N GLU A 58 34.61 7.98 -8.20
CA GLU A 58 34.62 7.56 -9.59
C GLU A 58 33.19 7.15 -9.99
N PRO A 59 32.75 7.37 -11.24
CA PRO A 59 31.41 6.97 -11.67
C PRO A 59 31.32 5.44 -11.62
N GLY A 60 31.07 4.92 -10.42
CA GLY A 60 30.68 3.55 -10.21
C GLY A 60 29.43 3.29 -11.03
N PRO A 61 29.21 2.04 -11.48
CA PRO A 61 28.06 1.67 -12.28
C PRO A 61 26.80 2.27 -11.65
N GLN A 62 26.09 3.10 -12.41
CA GLN A 62 24.87 3.78 -11.96
C GLN A 62 23.97 2.72 -11.34
N GLY A 63 23.81 2.78 -10.01
CA GLY A 63 22.96 1.84 -9.29
C GLY A 63 21.57 1.83 -9.93
N PRO A 64 20.90 0.66 -10.00
CA PRO A 64 19.61 0.55 -10.67
C PRO A 64 18.66 1.62 -10.12
N ARG A 65 18.17 2.49 -11.01
CA ARG A 65 17.18 3.49 -10.65
C ARG A 65 15.92 2.75 -10.23
N LEU A 66 15.46 2.96 -9.01
CA LEU A 66 14.20 2.39 -8.52
C LEU A 66 13.06 3.00 -9.36
N ASP A 67 12.53 2.23 -10.31
CA ASP A 67 11.40 2.67 -11.11
C ASP A 67 10.12 2.62 -10.26
N LEU A 68 9.65 3.80 -9.84
CA LEU A 68 8.41 3.94 -9.06
C LEU A 68 7.16 3.51 -9.85
N SER A 69 7.29 3.29 -11.17
CA SER A 69 6.23 2.88 -12.07
C SER A 69 6.07 1.37 -12.17
N ASP A 70 6.99 0.59 -11.60
CA ASP A 70 6.97 -0.87 -11.65
C ASP A 70 5.66 -1.42 -11.06
N PRO A 71 4.90 -2.26 -11.80
CA PRO A 71 3.67 -2.87 -11.31
C PRO A 71 3.86 -3.65 -10.00
N ALA A 72 5.05 -4.24 -9.76
CA ALA A 72 5.32 -4.98 -8.52
C ALA A 72 5.29 -4.06 -7.29
N HIS A 73 5.82 -2.84 -7.41
CA HIS A 73 5.85 -1.87 -6.32
C HIS A 73 4.43 -1.34 -6.00
N ARG A 74 3.60 -1.14 -7.02
CA ARG A 74 2.19 -0.75 -6.86
C ARG A 74 1.37 -1.86 -6.20
N ALA A 75 1.56 -3.10 -6.65
CA ALA A 75 0.88 -4.25 -6.08
C ALA A 75 1.24 -4.46 -4.60
N ALA A 76 2.51 -4.28 -4.21
CA ALA A 76 2.94 -4.39 -2.81
C ALA A 76 2.29 -3.33 -1.91
N ARG A 77 2.20 -2.07 -2.37
CA ARG A 77 1.50 -1.00 -1.63
C ARG A 77 0.01 -1.32 -1.50
N ASN A 78 -0.63 -1.78 -2.57
CA ASN A 78 -2.05 -2.13 -2.56
C ASN A 78 -2.33 -3.36 -1.68
N ALA A 79 -1.41 -4.33 -1.61
CA ALA A 79 -1.51 -5.48 -0.71
C ALA A 79 -1.55 -5.05 0.76
N LEU A 80 -0.64 -4.14 1.16
CA LEU A 80 -0.60 -3.62 2.53
C LEU A 80 -1.88 -2.84 2.88
N LEU A 81 -2.32 -1.94 2.00
CA LEU A 81 -3.51 -1.13 2.22
C LEU A 81 -4.78 -1.99 2.33
N SER A 82 -4.95 -2.96 1.43
CA SER A 82 -6.10 -3.87 1.45
C SER A 82 -6.04 -4.84 2.63
N GLY A 83 -4.87 -5.39 2.97
CA GLY A 83 -4.72 -6.32 4.09
C GLY A 83 -5.02 -5.65 5.44
N PHE A 84 -4.48 -4.44 5.66
CA PHE A 84 -4.77 -3.68 6.87
C PHE A 84 -6.24 -3.26 6.96
N ALA A 85 -6.82 -2.79 5.85
CA ALA A 85 -8.24 -2.45 5.81
C ALA A 85 -9.15 -3.68 6.04
N ALA A 86 -8.78 -4.86 5.51
CA ALA A 86 -9.51 -6.10 5.73
C ALA A 86 -9.52 -6.51 7.21
N LEU A 87 -8.38 -6.41 7.89
CA LEU A 87 -8.26 -6.73 9.31
C LEU A 87 -9.09 -5.77 10.17
N LEU A 88 -8.99 -4.47 9.92
CA LEU A 88 -9.78 -3.48 10.65
C LEU A 88 -11.28 -3.72 10.45
N THR A 89 -11.74 -3.90 9.22
CA THR A 89 -13.15 -4.15 8.95
C THR A 89 -13.64 -5.46 9.57
N ALA A 90 -12.83 -6.52 9.60
CA ALA A 90 -13.14 -7.75 10.33
C ALA A 90 -13.30 -7.49 11.83
N LEU A 91 -12.39 -6.72 12.44
CA LEU A 91 -12.41 -6.41 13.87
C LEU A 91 -13.67 -5.62 14.27
N PHE A 92 -14.17 -4.76 13.39
CA PHE A 92 -15.42 -4.01 13.59
C PHE A 92 -16.68 -4.80 13.17
N SER A 93 -16.57 -6.12 12.92
CA SER A 93 -17.68 -6.98 12.48
C SER A 93 -18.34 -6.56 11.15
N LEU A 94 -17.62 -5.82 10.30
CA LEU A 94 -18.06 -5.41 8.97
C LEU A 94 -17.67 -6.49 7.94
N PHE A 95 -18.08 -7.74 8.18
CA PHE A 95 -17.62 -8.92 7.43
C PHE A 95 -17.95 -8.86 5.93
N TRP A 96 -19.06 -8.21 5.55
CA TRP A 96 -19.44 -7.96 4.17
C TRP A 96 -18.42 -7.13 3.39
N ILE A 97 -17.73 -6.21 4.06
CA ILE A 97 -16.65 -5.39 3.46
C ILE A 97 -15.30 -6.07 3.65
N SER A 98 -15.10 -6.75 4.77
CA SER A 98 -13.85 -7.45 5.07
C SER A 98 -13.55 -8.58 4.09
N PHE A 99 -14.57 -9.38 3.73
CA PHE A 99 -14.41 -10.51 2.82
C PHE A 99 -13.81 -10.15 1.45
N PRO A 100 -14.37 -9.20 0.67
CA PRO A 100 -13.78 -8.81 -0.61
C PRO A 100 -12.40 -8.14 -0.46
N LEU A 101 -12.18 -7.35 0.61
CA LEU A 101 -10.87 -6.75 0.89
C LEU A 101 -9.81 -7.82 1.20
N ALA A 102 -10.16 -8.86 1.95
CA ALA A 102 -9.27 -9.96 2.29
C ALA A 102 -8.88 -10.76 1.03
N LEU A 103 -9.84 -11.06 0.15
CA LEU A 103 -9.57 -11.68 -1.15
C LEU A 103 -8.64 -10.83 -2.03
N LEU A 104 -8.91 -9.52 -2.07
CA LEU A 104 -8.09 -8.57 -2.81
C LEU A 104 -6.65 -8.51 -2.26
N ALA A 105 -6.49 -8.53 -0.95
CA ALA A 105 -5.18 -8.55 -0.28
C ALA A 105 -4.39 -9.81 -0.62
N VAL A 106 -5.02 -10.98 -0.57
CA VAL A 106 -4.40 -12.25 -0.96
C VAL A 106 -4.01 -12.23 -2.43
N TRP A 107 -4.86 -11.71 -3.31
CA TRP A 107 -4.55 -11.59 -4.74
C TRP A 107 -3.33 -10.68 -4.99
N TYR A 108 -3.29 -9.49 -4.39
CA TYR A 108 -2.11 -8.61 -4.51
C TYR A 108 -0.84 -9.24 -3.90
N ALA A 109 -0.95 -9.91 -2.75
CA ALA A 109 0.20 -10.60 -2.16
C ALA A 109 0.73 -11.71 -3.11
N VAL A 110 -0.15 -12.52 -3.68
CA VAL A 110 0.22 -13.58 -4.64
C VAL A 110 0.84 -12.98 -5.91
N THR A 111 0.33 -11.86 -6.43
CA THR A 111 0.92 -11.21 -7.62
C THR A 111 2.34 -10.70 -7.36
N VAL A 112 2.62 -10.13 -6.18
CA VAL A 112 3.97 -9.70 -5.80
C VAL A 112 4.91 -10.90 -5.63
N LEU A 113 4.43 -11.98 -5.02
CA LEU A 113 5.22 -13.21 -4.81
C LEU A 113 5.56 -13.93 -6.12
N ARG A 114 4.78 -13.71 -7.19
CA ARG A 114 5.05 -14.26 -8.52
C ARG A 114 6.06 -13.46 -9.34
N ALA A 115 6.47 -12.27 -8.89
CA ALA A 115 7.42 -11.46 -9.64
C ALA A 115 8.81 -12.16 -9.67
N PRO A 116 9.36 -12.44 -10.87
CA PRO A 116 10.59 -13.23 -11.01
C PRO A 116 11.75 -12.56 -10.28
N ALA A 117 12.59 -13.36 -9.61
CA ALA A 117 13.86 -12.89 -9.04
C ALA A 117 14.83 -12.52 -10.17
N GLU A 118 15.47 -11.34 -10.10
CA GLU A 118 16.58 -11.05 -11.01
C GLU A 118 17.68 -12.09 -10.77
N PRO A 119 18.21 -12.73 -11.83
CA PRO A 119 19.29 -13.69 -11.69
C PRO A 119 20.51 -12.94 -11.16
N VAL A 120 21.09 -13.46 -10.07
CA VAL A 120 22.37 -12.96 -9.56
C VAL A 120 23.45 -13.40 -10.54
N THR A 121 23.89 -12.48 -11.40
CA THR A 121 24.92 -12.74 -12.42
C THR A 121 26.29 -13.01 -11.81
N ASP A 122 26.50 -12.59 -10.56
CA ASP A 122 27.80 -12.68 -9.88
C ASP A 122 27.65 -13.32 -8.48
N PRO A 123 28.18 -14.55 -8.26
CA PRO A 123 28.02 -15.30 -7.01
C PRO A 123 28.53 -14.58 -5.75
N PHE A 124 29.42 -13.61 -5.92
CA PHE A 124 30.04 -12.84 -4.85
C PHE A 124 29.43 -11.44 -4.67
N ALA A 125 28.50 -11.02 -5.54
CA ALA A 125 27.80 -9.76 -5.38
C ALA A 125 26.83 -9.84 -4.18
N PRO A 126 26.74 -8.78 -3.34
CA PRO A 126 25.73 -8.71 -2.29
C PRO A 126 24.34 -8.85 -2.93
N ARG A 127 23.57 -9.83 -2.45
CA ARG A 127 22.22 -10.09 -2.97
C ARG A 127 21.37 -8.82 -2.82
N PRO A 128 20.71 -8.33 -3.89
CA PRO A 128 19.79 -7.22 -3.76
C PRO A 128 18.66 -7.64 -2.82
N VAL A 129 18.58 -7.03 -1.64
CA VAL A 129 17.49 -7.24 -0.69
C VAL A 129 16.22 -6.72 -1.38
N ARG A 130 15.24 -7.59 -1.63
CA ARG A 130 13.92 -7.16 -2.12
C ARG A 130 13.13 -6.56 -0.97
N PRO A 131 12.95 -5.23 -0.88
CA PRO A 131 12.16 -4.62 0.19
C PRO A 131 10.67 -5.02 0.12
N GLN A 132 10.24 -5.60 -1.00
CA GLN A 132 8.84 -5.92 -1.30
C GLN A 132 8.36 -7.23 -0.63
N VAL A 133 9.28 -8.17 -0.38
CA VAL A 133 8.95 -9.50 0.16
C VAL A 133 8.42 -9.47 1.60
N PRO A 134 9.04 -8.77 2.57
CA PRO A 134 8.50 -8.72 3.93
C PRO A 134 7.12 -8.03 3.98
N ALA A 135 6.88 -7.04 3.11
CA ALA A 135 5.60 -6.35 2.98
C ALA A 135 4.50 -7.26 2.42
N ALA A 136 4.82 -8.08 1.42
CA ALA A 136 3.86 -9.03 0.85
C ALA A 136 3.50 -10.14 1.85
N LEU A 137 4.47 -10.61 2.63
CA LEU A 137 4.27 -11.67 3.61
C LEU A 137 3.38 -11.22 4.77
N SER A 138 3.57 -10.00 5.28
CA SER A 138 2.71 -9.45 6.34
C SER A 138 1.27 -9.23 5.84
N ALA A 139 1.10 -8.75 4.61
CA ALA A 139 -0.21 -8.59 3.99
C ALA A 139 -0.91 -9.94 3.76
N LEU A 140 -0.17 -10.99 3.37
CA LEU A 140 -0.72 -12.33 3.18
C LEU A 140 -1.21 -12.93 4.50
N LEU A 141 -0.42 -12.82 5.57
CA LEU A 141 -0.81 -13.32 6.89
C LEU A 141 -2.01 -12.55 7.45
N THR A 142 -1.96 -11.22 7.36
CA THR A 142 -3.02 -10.34 7.88
C THR A 142 -4.33 -10.51 7.10
N GLY A 143 -4.26 -10.50 5.77
CA GLY A 143 -5.41 -10.73 4.91
C GLY A 143 -5.95 -12.15 5.02
N GLY A 144 -5.07 -13.15 5.16
CA GLY A 144 -5.46 -14.54 5.37
C GLY A 144 -6.24 -14.74 6.68
N LEU A 145 -5.78 -14.15 7.79
CA LEU A 145 -6.50 -14.20 9.05
C LEU A 145 -7.89 -13.54 8.96
N ALA A 146 -7.96 -12.35 8.35
CA ALA A 146 -9.22 -11.66 8.12
C ALA A 146 -10.19 -12.46 7.24
N LEU A 147 -9.66 -13.18 6.25
CA LEU A 147 -10.44 -14.07 5.39
C LEU A 147 -11.03 -15.24 6.18
N VAL A 148 -10.23 -15.91 7.03
CA VAL A 148 -10.71 -17.02 7.87
C VAL A 148 -11.77 -16.54 8.86
N MET A 149 -11.58 -15.39 9.51
CA MET A 149 -12.60 -14.83 10.41
C MET A 149 -13.90 -14.51 9.67
N SER A 150 -13.82 -13.86 8.51
CA SER A 150 -15.00 -13.50 7.72
C SER A 150 -15.74 -14.73 7.22
N LEU A 151 -15.02 -15.72 6.68
CA LEU A 151 -15.60 -17.00 6.28
C LEU A 151 -16.25 -17.71 7.46
N GLY A 152 -15.60 -17.75 8.62
CA GLY A 152 -16.17 -18.31 9.85
C GLY A 152 -17.50 -17.67 10.20
N ALA A 153 -17.57 -16.34 10.23
CA ALA A 153 -18.80 -15.61 10.51
C ALA A 153 -19.93 -15.91 9.50
N PHE A 154 -19.62 -15.88 8.20
CA PHE A 154 -20.61 -16.21 7.17
C PHE A 154 -21.07 -17.66 7.22
N THR A 155 -20.16 -18.61 7.49
CA THR A 155 -20.54 -20.02 7.63
C THR A 155 -21.42 -20.25 8.85
N LEU A 156 -21.17 -19.57 9.97
CA LEU A 156 -22.01 -19.65 11.15
C LEU A 156 -23.42 -19.10 10.86
N GLN A 157 -23.51 -17.94 10.22
CA GLN A 157 -24.78 -17.34 9.83
C GLN A 157 -25.56 -18.25 8.87
N PHE A 158 -24.89 -18.81 7.88
CA PHE A 158 -25.53 -19.66 6.88
C PHE A 158 -25.98 -21.01 7.44
N ALA A 159 -25.13 -21.67 8.24
CA ALA A 159 -25.43 -22.98 8.81
C ALA A 159 -26.52 -22.92 9.89
N TYR A 160 -26.65 -21.79 10.59
CA TYR A 160 -27.58 -21.61 11.71
C TYR A 160 -28.62 -20.53 11.47
N HIS A 161 -28.93 -20.21 10.20
CA HIS A 161 -29.84 -19.13 9.84
C HIS A 161 -31.22 -19.26 10.51
N ASP A 162 -31.83 -20.45 10.44
CA ASP A 162 -33.17 -20.71 11.00
C ASP A 162 -33.21 -20.49 12.52
N TYR A 163 -32.14 -20.90 13.21
CA TYR A 163 -31.99 -20.67 14.64
C TYR A 163 -31.81 -19.19 14.96
N LEU A 164 -30.90 -18.50 14.25
CA LEU A 164 -30.64 -17.08 14.50
C LEU A 164 -31.87 -16.22 14.21
N ASP A 165 -32.63 -16.54 13.16
CA ASP A 165 -33.89 -15.85 12.85
C ASP A 165 -34.97 -16.10 13.92
N CYS A 166 -35.08 -17.33 14.41
CA CYS A 166 -35.98 -17.68 15.51
C CYS A 166 -35.63 -16.89 16.79
N VAL A 167 -34.34 -16.88 17.17
CA VAL A 167 -33.86 -16.15 18.36
C VAL A 167 -34.04 -14.64 18.20
N ASN A 168 -33.79 -14.08 17.02
CA ASN A 168 -34.00 -12.65 16.74
C ASN A 168 -35.48 -12.25 16.76
N SER A 169 -36.39 -13.19 16.46
CA SER A 169 -37.84 -12.96 16.45
C SER A 169 -38.51 -13.26 17.80
N ALA A 170 -37.80 -13.90 18.73
CA ALA A 170 -38.32 -14.27 20.03
C ALA A 170 -38.44 -13.05 20.96
N ILE A 171 -39.65 -12.84 21.50
CA ILE A 171 -39.94 -11.73 22.43
C ILE A 171 -39.78 -12.12 23.91
N THR A 172 -39.62 -13.41 24.21
CA THR A 172 -39.48 -13.94 25.58
C THR A 172 -38.33 -14.92 25.68
N LYS A 173 -37.77 -15.08 26.89
CA LYS A 173 -36.71 -16.06 27.18
C LYS A 173 -37.16 -17.50 26.95
N GLU A 174 -38.43 -17.81 27.25
CA GLU A 174 -38.99 -19.14 26.94
C GLU A 174 -39.07 -19.39 25.43
N GLY A 175 -39.34 -18.36 24.63
CA GLY A 175 -39.33 -18.44 23.18
C GLY A 175 -37.94 -18.79 22.62
N VAL A 176 -36.89 -18.19 23.17
CA VAL A 176 -35.49 -18.49 22.80
C VAL A 176 -35.15 -19.96 23.08
N HIS A 177 -35.51 -20.49 24.26
CA HIS A 177 -35.28 -21.90 24.58
C HIS A 177 -36.00 -22.87 23.64
N SER A 178 -37.19 -22.50 23.13
CA SER A 178 -37.90 -23.31 22.14
C SER A 178 -37.19 -23.37 20.78
N CYS A 179 -36.33 -22.40 20.46
CA CYS A 179 -35.54 -22.36 19.22
C CYS A 179 -34.35 -23.33 19.24
N GLY A 180 -33.87 -23.75 20.42
CA GLY A 180 -32.60 -24.48 20.58
C GLY A 180 -32.63 -26.01 20.31
N ASN A 181 -33.74 -26.58 19.83
CA ASN A 181 -33.88 -28.03 19.69
C ASN A 181 -33.05 -28.66 18.56
N ASP A 182 -32.78 -27.92 17.48
CA ASP A 182 -32.12 -28.45 16.27
C ASP A 182 -30.62 -28.07 16.15
N VAL A 183 -30.05 -27.46 17.19
CA VAL A 183 -28.72 -26.85 17.14
C VAL A 183 -27.77 -27.49 18.15
N PRO A 184 -26.47 -27.67 17.83
CA PRO A 184 -25.50 -28.16 18.79
C PRO A 184 -25.43 -27.29 20.05
N THR A 185 -25.27 -27.94 21.21
CA THR A 185 -25.26 -27.28 22.52
C THR A 185 -24.16 -26.22 22.68
N TRP A 186 -23.05 -26.32 21.95
CA TRP A 186 -22.00 -25.30 21.99
C TRP A 186 -22.46 -23.94 21.42
N VAL A 187 -23.39 -23.94 20.47
CA VAL A 187 -23.93 -22.71 19.86
C VAL A 187 -24.91 -22.05 20.81
N THR A 188 -25.81 -22.83 21.40
CA THR A 188 -26.80 -22.33 22.37
C THR A 188 -26.09 -21.77 23.61
N THR A 189 -25.05 -22.45 24.10
CA THR A 189 -24.22 -21.95 25.22
C THR A 189 -23.53 -20.61 24.91
N LEU A 190 -23.11 -20.40 23.66
CA LEU A 190 -22.44 -19.16 23.24
C LEU A 190 -23.39 -17.94 23.23
N TYR A 191 -24.67 -18.18 22.93
CA TYR A 191 -25.68 -17.13 22.75
C TYR A 191 -26.59 -16.92 23.98
N GLU A 192 -27.00 -17.99 24.66
CA GLU A 192 -27.84 -17.92 25.87
C GLU A 192 -27.01 -17.66 27.14
N GLY A 193 -25.70 -17.94 27.10
CA GLY A 193 -24.81 -17.93 28.27
C GLY A 193 -24.83 -19.28 29.00
N PRO A 194 -23.90 -19.51 29.95
CA PRO A 194 -23.92 -20.73 30.75
C PRO A 194 -25.23 -20.81 31.53
N ALA A 195 -25.89 -21.96 31.47
CA ALA A 195 -27.04 -22.26 32.34
C ALA A 195 -26.53 -22.29 33.79
N GLU A 196 -26.80 -21.23 34.54
CA GLU A 196 -26.68 -21.23 36.01
C GLU A 196 -27.81 -22.03 36.66
#